data_AF-A0A4U0F9Z3-F1
#
_entry.id   AF-A0A4U0F9Z3-F1
#
_cell.length_a   1.000
_cell.length_b   1.000
_cell.length_c   1.000
_cell.angle_alpha   90.00
_cell.angle_beta   90.00
_cell.angle_gamma   90.00
#
_symmetry.space_group_name_H-M   'P 1'
#
loop_
_entity.id
_entity.type
_entity.pdbx_description
1 polymer ?
#
loop_
_entity_poly.entity_id
_entity_poly.type
_entity_poly.pdbx_seq_one_letter_code
_entity_poly.pdbx_strand_id
1 'polypeptide(L)'
;MLASLLSTYLDLYFVGKGLYEFPHRLLPEIFSINIVFTLVVLPLLTMVFLNFLSQVNLWWRAGMTLFVSLFMPVSEKLAEQLGLFVHSDQWKHLYSFFGYLLFITLISAFYFWLSKRRGTPM
;
A
#
# COMPACT_ATOMS: atom_id res chain seq x y z
N MET A 1 -1.61 -11.21 -3.90
CA MET A 1 -1.22 -11.08 -5.32
C MET A 1 -1.69 -9.77 -5.95
N LEU A 2 -3.00 -9.43 -5.95
CA LEU A 2 -3.46 -8.14 -6.52
C LEU A 2 -2.76 -6.91 -5.89
N ALA A 3 -2.61 -6.91 -4.56
CA ALA A 3 -1.88 -5.88 -3.81
C ALA A 3 -0.46 -5.65 -4.32
N SER A 4 0.30 -6.74 -4.53
CA SER A 4 1.67 -6.68 -5.04
C SER A 4 1.72 -6.16 -6.47
N LEU A 5 0.79 -6.54 -7.34
CA LEU A 5 0.77 -6.04 -8.72
C LEU A 5 0.49 -4.54 -8.76
N LEU A 6 -0.58 -4.08 -8.09
CA LEU A 6 -0.94 -2.67 -8.07
C LEU A 6 0.18 -1.80 -7.50
N SER A 7 0.76 -2.21 -6.38
CA SER A 7 1.89 -1.48 -5.76
C SER A 7 3.15 -1.51 -6.62
N THR A 8 3.51 -2.65 -7.23
CA THR A 8 4.70 -2.75 -8.10
C THR A 8 4.63 -1.78 -9.26
N TYR A 9 3.50 -1.75 -9.98
CA TYR A 9 3.37 -0.83 -11.12
C TYR A 9 3.32 0.64 -10.69
N LEU A 10 2.73 0.93 -9.53
CA LEU A 10 2.68 2.27 -8.99
C LEU A 10 4.08 2.76 -8.55
N ASP A 11 4.84 1.90 -7.85
CA ASP A 11 6.23 2.16 -7.47
C ASP A 11 7.09 2.38 -8.70
N LEU A 12 6.99 1.51 -9.72
CA LEU A 12 7.73 1.68 -10.97
C LEU A 12 7.40 3.01 -11.66
N TYR A 13 6.13 3.42 -11.67
CA TYR A 13 5.70 4.67 -12.28
C TYR A 13 6.28 5.89 -11.53
N PHE A 14 6.15 5.94 -10.21
CA PHE A 14 6.61 7.10 -9.44
C PHE A 14 8.12 7.19 -9.30
N VAL A 15 8.81 6.05 -9.11
CA VAL A 15 10.27 5.99 -9.13
C VAL A 15 10.80 6.36 -10.52
N GLY A 16 10.17 5.87 -11.59
CA GLY A 16 10.52 6.25 -12.97
C GLY A 16 10.30 7.73 -13.29
N LYS A 17 9.45 8.43 -12.53
CA LYS A 17 9.26 9.87 -12.58
C LYS A 17 10.18 10.66 -11.66
N GLY A 18 11.02 9.99 -10.86
CA GLY A 18 11.90 10.65 -9.89
C GLY A 18 11.14 11.31 -8.73
N LEU A 19 9.94 10.83 -8.41
CA LEU A 19 9.16 11.38 -7.28
C LEU A 19 9.67 10.88 -5.93
N TYR A 20 10.21 9.66 -5.90
CA TYR A 20 10.98 9.13 -4.79
C TYR A 20 11.89 8.01 -5.27
N GLU A 21 12.81 7.59 -4.40
CA GLU A 21 13.68 6.45 -4.63
C GLU A 21 13.89 5.63 -3.36
N PHE A 22 14.25 4.35 -3.53
CA PHE A 22 14.59 3.45 -2.42
C PHE A 22 16.11 3.26 -2.34
N PRO A 23 16.82 3.94 -1.42
CA PRO A 23 18.28 3.86 -1.34
C PRO A 23 18.74 2.47 -0.87
N HIS A 24 17.99 1.84 0.05
CA HIS A 24 18.25 0.50 0.56
C HIS A 24 17.30 -0.52 -0.09
N ARG A 25 17.68 -1.00 -1.28
CA ARG A 25 16.92 -2.01 -2.06
C ARG A 25 17.80 -3.18 -2.49
N LEU A 26 17.20 -4.36 -2.65
CA LEU A 26 17.90 -5.53 -3.18
C LEU A 26 18.13 -5.40 -4.69
N LEU A 27 19.33 -5.79 -5.15
CA LEU A 27 19.74 -5.79 -6.56
C LEU A 27 19.49 -4.43 -7.25
N PRO A 28 20.10 -3.33 -6.75
CA PRO A 28 19.81 -1.97 -7.22
C PRO A 28 20.20 -1.70 -8.68
N GLU A 29 21.06 -2.54 -9.26
CA GLU A 29 21.45 -2.53 -10.68
C GLU A 29 20.35 -3.04 -11.62
N ILE A 30 19.42 -3.85 -11.08
CA ILE A 30 18.34 -4.49 -11.85
C ILE A 30 16.99 -3.87 -11.50
N PHE A 31 16.74 -3.62 -10.21
CA PHE A 31 15.47 -3.08 -9.73
C PHE A 31 15.64 -1.66 -9.20
N SER A 32 14.79 -0.76 -9.69
CA SER A 32 14.66 0.61 -9.17
C SER A 32 13.81 0.69 -7.90
N ILE A 33 13.01 -0.34 -7.62
CA ILE A 33 12.06 -0.41 -6.48
C ILE A 33 12.54 -1.39 -5.40
N ASN A 34 11.97 -1.30 -4.20
CA ASN A 34 12.24 -2.27 -3.14
C ASN A 34 11.35 -3.53 -3.30
N ILE A 35 11.84 -4.50 -4.07
CA ILE A 35 11.11 -5.75 -4.37
C ILE A 35 10.71 -6.56 -3.13
N VAL A 36 11.48 -6.52 -2.03
CA VAL A 36 11.15 -7.25 -0.79
C VAL A 36 9.92 -6.62 -0.15
N PHE A 37 9.91 -5.29 -0.06
CA PHE A 37 8.77 -4.58 0.48
C PHE A 37 7.51 -4.86 -0.36
N THR A 38 7.59 -4.68 -1.67
CA THR A 38 6.43 -4.77 -2.57
C THR A 38 5.90 -6.21 -2.76
N LEU A 39 6.79 -7.21 -2.82
CA LEU A 39 6.40 -8.60 -3.09
C LEU A 39 6.20 -9.46 -1.85
N VAL A 40 6.71 -9.05 -0.68
CA VAL A 40 6.62 -9.83 0.56
C VAL A 40 5.93 -9.06 1.67
N VAL A 41 6.49 -7.91 2.08
CA VAL A 41 5.98 -7.18 3.25
C VAL A 41 4.55 -6.68 3.00
N LEU A 42 4.33 -5.99 1.89
CA LEU A 42 3.03 -5.40 1.56
C LEU A 42 1.91 -6.44 1.40
N PRO A 43 2.06 -7.56 0.65
CA PRO A 43 0.99 -8.55 0.56
C PRO A 43 0.69 -9.23 1.90
N LEU A 44 1.70 -9.46 2.75
CA LEU A 44 1.48 -9.98 4.10
C LEU A 44 0.69 -9.00 4.96
N LEU A 45 1.10 -7.72 5.00
CA LEU A 45 0.37 -6.67 5.71
C LEU A 45 -1.06 -6.52 5.20
N THR A 46 -1.24 -6.55 3.88
CA THR A 46 -2.57 -6.46 3.24
C THR A 46 -3.45 -7.65 3.63
N MET A 47 -2.89 -8.86 3.66
CA MET A 47 -3.61 -10.06 4.08
C MET A 47 -4.07 -9.97 5.54
N VAL A 48 -3.17 -9.55 6.44
CA VAL A 48 -3.50 -9.33 7.86
C VAL A 48 -4.59 -8.26 8.00
N PHE A 49 -4.45 -7.13 7.30
CA PHE A 49 -5.43 -6.06 7.32
C PHE A 49 -6.82 -6.51 6.81
N LEU A 50 -6.87 -7.23 5.69
CA LEU A 50 -8.12 -7.77 5.15
C LEU A 50 -8.78 -8.77 6.11
N ASN A 51 -7.99 -9.58 6.82
CA ASN A 51 -8.51 -10.50 7.82
C ASN A 51 -9.20 -9.77 8.99
N PHE A 52 -8.64 -8.64 9.44
CA PHE A 52 -9.32 -7.78 10.42
C PHE A 52 -10.56 -7.12 9.82
N LEU A 53 -10.49 -6.61 8.59
CA LEU A 53 -11.63 -5.98 7.92
C LEU A 53 -12.80 -6.95 7.72
N SER A 54 -12.54 -8.24 7.47
CA SER A 54 -13.63 -9.22 7.33
C SER A 54 -14.43 -9.42 8.61
N GLN A 55 -13.84 -9.17 9.77
CA GLN A 55 -14.48 -9.42 11.07
C GLN A 55 -15.35 -8.26 11.57
N VAL A 56 -15.42 -7.14 10.84
CA VAL A 56 -16.15 -5.94 11.27
C VAL A 56 -17.24 -5.55 10.26
N ASN A 57 -18.20 -4.76 10.73
CA ASN A 57 -19.30 -4.27 9.89
C ASN A 57 -18.86 -3.18 8.89
N LEU A 58 -19.73 -2.83 7.95
CA LEU A 58 -19.41 -1.87 6.88
C LEU A 58 -18.93 -0.50 7.38
N TRP A 59 -19.52 0.02 8.46
CA TRP A 59 -19.14 1.31 9.03
C TRP A 59 -17.72 1.27 9.60
N TRP A 60 -17.39 0.21 10.34
CA TRP A 60 -16.04 -0.01 10.85
C TRP A 60 -15.04 -0.27 9.73
N ARG A 61 -15.41 -0.98 8.67
CA ARG A 61 -14.55 -1.15 7.47
C ARG A 61 -14.17 0.19 6.86
N ALA A 62 -15.15 1.07 6.66
CA ALA A 62 -14.92 2.41 6.12
C ALA A 62 -14.05 3.26 7.07
N GLY A 63 -14.35 3.22 8.38
CA GLY A 63 -13.58 3.93 9.40
C GLY A 63 -12.12 3.46 9.48
N MET A 64 -11.88 2.15 9.50
CA MET A 64 -10.52 1.58 9.51
C MET A 64 -9.76 1.93 8.23
N THR A 65 -10.43 1.85 7.07
CA THR A 65 -9.83 2.24 5.79
C THR A 65 -9.37 3.69 5.83
N LEU A 66 -10.27 4.61 6.21
CA LEU A 66 -9.96 6.03 6.33
C LEU A 66 -8.84 6.30 7.35
N PHE A 67 -8.92 5.65 8.52
CA PHE A 67 -7.93 5.82 9.58
C PHE A 67 -6.53 5.38 9.15
N VAL A 68 -6.41 4.18 8.56
CA VAL A 68 -5.13 3.70 8.05
C VAL A 68 -4.61 4.63 6.96
N SER A 69 -5.45 5.06 6.02
CA SER A 69 -5.04 6.01 4.98
C SER A 69 -4.54 7.34 5.57
N LEU A 70 -5.18 7.88 6.60
CA LEU A 70 -4.73 9.09 7.29
C LEU A 70 -3.40 8.89 8.02
N PHE A 71 -3.12 7.67 8.50
CA PHE A 71 -1.87 7.34 9.16
C PHE A 71 -0.70 7.17 8.17
N MET A 72 -0.97 6.92 6.89
CA MET A 72 0.07 6.66 5.90
C MET A 72 1.02 7.83 5.64
N PRO A 73 0.59 9.09 5.47
CA PRO A 73 1.51 10.24 5.37
C PRO A 73 2.47 10.36 6.56
N VAL A 74 2.03 10.01 7.76
CA VAL A 74 2.87 10.06 8.96
C VAL A 74 3.90 8.92 8.93
N SER A 75 3.45 7.70 8.63
CA SER A 75 4.32 6.53 8.46
C SER A 75 5.34 6.76 7.35
N GLU A 76 4.92 7.46 6.30
CA GLU A 76 5.77 7.78 5.17
C GLU A 76 6.92 8.70 5.60
N LYS A 77 6.61 9.80 6.30
CA LYS A 77 7.64 10.71 6.81
C LYS A 77 8.61 10.01 7.78
N LEU A 78 8.11 9.09 8.61
CA LEU A 78 8.97 8.28 9.48
C LEU A 78 9.88 7.35 8.69
N ALA A 79 9.37 6.68 7.66
CA ALA A 79 10.16 5.81 6.81
C ALA A 79 11.23 6.58 6.01
N GLU A 80 10.96 7.82 5.63
CA GLU A 80 11.95 8.73 5.04
C GLU A 80 13.06 9.07 6.04
N GLN A 81 12.71 9.40 7.29
CA GLN A 81 13.69 9.66 8.35
C GLN A 81 14.55 8.43 8.69
N LEU A 82 14.00 7.23 8.52
CA LEU A 82 14.72 5.97 8.67
C LEU A 82 15.55 5.59 7.44
N GLY A 83 15.52 6.41 6.37
CA GLY A 83 16.26 6.17 5.13
C GLY A 83 15.71 5.03 4.27
N LEU A 84 14.45 4.63 4.46
CA LEU A 84 13.84 3.54 3.67
C LEU A 84 13.48 3.99 2.25
N PHE A 85 13.16 5.26 2.06
CA PHE A 85 13.04 5.94 0.78
C PHE A 85 13.34 7.43 0.95
N VAL A 86 13.62 8.11 -0.16
CA VAL A 86 13.87 9.56 -0.20
C VAL A 86 12.90 10.17 -1.20
N HIS A 87 12.14 11.19 -0.78
CA HIS A 87 11.25 11.91 -1.69
C HIS A 87 11.97 13.05 -2.38
N SER A 88 11.52 13.38 -3.60
CA SER A 88 11.90 14.65 -4.21
C SER A 88 11.06 15.80 -3.66
N ASP A 89 11.54 17.03 -3.81
CA ASP A 89 10.84 18.25 -3.37
C ASP A 89 9.45 18.43 -4.03
N GLN A 90 9.18 17.70 -5.12
CA GLN A 90 7.90 17.72 -5.82
C GLN A 90 6.86 16.81 -5.16
N TRP A 91 7.27 15.90 -4.28
CA TRP A 91 6.35 15.01 -3.59
C TRP A 91 5.49 15.78 -2.59
N LYS A 92 4.20 15.51 -2.62
CA LYS A 92 3.26 16.00 -1.62
C LYS A 92 2.78 14.80 -0.82
N HIS A 93 3.05 14.76 0.48
CA HIS A 93 2.59 13.67 1.38
C HIS A 93 1.07 13.42 1.35
N LEU A 94 0.29 14.39 0.86
CA LEU A 94 -1.15 14.20 0.61
C LEU A 94 -1.43 13.13 -0.47
N TYR A 95 -0.51 12.91 -1.41
CA TYR A 95 -0.59 11.83 -2.39
C TYR A 95 -0.61 10.47 -1.71
N SER A 96 0.06 10.30 -0.59
CA SER A 96 0.10 9.06 0.19
C SER A 96 -1.25 8.81 0.84
N PHE A 97 -1.90 9.84 1.40
CA PHE A 97 -3.26 9.70 1.91
C PHE A 97 -4.21 9.16 0.82
N PHE A 98 -4.29 9.85 -0.32
CA PHE A 98 -5.20 9.47 -1.40
C PHE A 98 -4.81 8.16 -2.07
N GLY A 99 -3.51 7.92 -2.26
CA GLY A 99 -2.97 6.71 -2.86
C GLY A 99 -3.32 5.47 -2.04
N TYR A 100 -3.08 5.52 -0.72
CA TYR A 100 -3.44 4.40 0.16
C TYR A 100 -4.94 4.26 0.37
N LEU A 101 -5.71 5.37 0.40
CA LEU A 101 -7.17 5.30 0.43
C LEU A 101 -7.72 4.56 -0.80
N LEU A 102 -7.24 4.93 -1.99
CA LEU A 102 -7.61 4.27 -3.23
C LEU A 102 -7.18 2.81 -3.24
N PHE A 103 -5.91 2.54 -2.89
CA PHE A 103 -5.36 1.18 -2.86
C PHE A 103 -6.17 0.25 -1.94
N ILE A 104 -6.40 0.67 -0.69
CA ILE A 104 -7.13 -0.13 0.29
C ILE A 104 -8.58 -0.34 -0.17
N THR A 105 -9.23 0.69 -0.69
CA THR A 105 -10.61 0.60 -1.19
C THR A 105 -10.70 -0.41 -2.34
N LEU A 106 -9.79 -0.36 -3.32
CA LEU A 106 -9.79 -1.30 -4.45
C LEU A 106 -9.54 -2.74 -4.00
N ILE A 107 -8.55 -2.95 -3.13
CA ILE A 107 -8.18 -4.28 -2.64
C ILE A 107 -9.30 -4.88 -1.79
N SER A 108 -9.88 -4.10 -0.88
CA SER A 108 -10.99 -4.56 -0.03
C SER A 108 -12.25 -4.84 -0.84
N ALA A 109 -12.61 -3.97 -1.79
CA ALA A 109 -13.74 -4.20 -2.69
C ALA A 109 -13.57 -5.50 -3.50
N PHE A 110 -12.38 -5.73 -4.07
CA PHE A 110 -12.08 -6.96 -4.79
C PHE A 110 -12.15 -8.19 -3.89
N TYR A 111 -11.58 -8.11 -2.68
CA TYR A 111 -11.62 -9.19 -1.70
C TYR A 111 -13.06 -9.57 -1.33
N PHE A 112 -13.89 -8.61 -0.91
CA PHE A 112 -15.27 -8.88 -0.51
C PHE A 112 -16.15 -9.34 -1.67
N TRP A 113 -15.90 -8.82 -2.88
CA TRP A 113 -16.57 -9.31 -4.09
C TRP A 113 -16.25 -10.78 -4.35
N LEU A 114 -14.99 -11.19 -4.20
CA LEU A 114 -14.57 -12.58 -4.37
C LEU A 114 -15.14 -13.48 -3.27
N SER A 115 -15.11 -13.03 -2.01
CA SER A 115 -15.67 -13.77 -0.87
C SER A 115 -17.17 -14.00 -1.02
N LYS A 116 -17.92 -12.99 -1.47
CA LYS A 116 -19.35 -13.13 -1.78
C LYS A 116 -19.62 -14.20 -2.84
N ARG A 117 -18.77 -14.31 -3.86
CA ARG A 117 -18.89 -15.33 -4.92
C ARG A 117 -18.52 -16.73 -4.45
N ARG A 118 -17.64 -16.85 -3.45
CA ARG A 118 -17.20 -18.14 -2.89
C ARG A 118 -18.15 -18.71 -1.83
N GLY A 119 -19.20 -17.98 -1.45
CA GLY A 119 -20.15 -18.43 -0.43
C GLY A 119 -19.56 -18.50 0.98
N THR A 120 -18.39 -17.89 1.22
CA THR A 120 -17.84 -17.78 2.57
C THR A 120 -18.72 -16.84 3.40
N PRO A 121 -19.20 -17.24 4.59
CA PRO A 121 -19.98 -16.36 5.46
C PRO A 121 -19.16 -15.11 5.80
N MET A 122 -19.80 -13.96 5.69
CA MET A 122 -19.23 -12.63 6.00
C MET A 122 -19.38 -12.27 7.47
#